data_AF-A0A1Y0M9A3-F1
#
_entry.id   AF-A0A1Y0M9A3-F1
#
_cell.length_a   1.000
_cell.length_b   1.000
_cell.length_c   1.000
_cell.angle_alpha   90.00
_cell.angle_beta   90.00
_cell.angle_gamma   90.00
#
_symmetry.space_group_name_H-M   'P 1'
#
loop_
_entity.id
_entity.type
_entity.pdbx_description
1 polymer ?
#
loop_
_entity_poly.entity_id
_entity_poly.type
_entity_poly.pdbx_seq_one_letter_code
_entity_poly.pdbx_strand_id
1 'polypeptide(L)'
;MIKKTLQLFFLILVSGLFFFCKSNDIHEKKKDNQLTFIESEITKEVYNQDKSKILILNYVIHRSPVITYNFKVVDSKSKKVLKKGVFVGSKIEWKDNSTLKCFLHKGIVQKENEAFSDRKNSKPNIDYIIIQIR
;
A
#
# COMPACT_ATOMS: atom_id res chain seq x y z
N MET A 1 -10.96 58.99 43.65
CA MET A 1 -11.00 57.58 44.16
C MET A 1 -11.50 56.56 43.12
N ILE A 2 -12.42 56.89 42.21
CA ILE A 2 -13.03 55.95 41.24
C ILE A 2 -12.08 55.31 40.23
N LYS A 3 -11.03 56.01 39.77
CA LYS A 3 -10.06 55.46 38.81
C LYS A 3 -9.18 54.34 39.40
N LYS A 4 -8.83 54.43 40.68
CA LYS A 4 -8.00 53.42 41.38
C LYS A 4 -8.80 52.16 41.70
N THR A 5 -10.08 52.30 42.02
CA THR A 5 -10.98 51.16 42.24
C THR A 5 -11.33 50.43 40.94
N LEU A 6 -11.47 51.15 39.82
CA LEU A 6 -11.68 50.55 38.50
C LEU A 6 -10.45 49.77 38.02
N GLN A 7 -9.25 50.29 38.23
CA GLN A 7 -7.98 49.62 37.91
C GLN A 7 -7.76 48.37 38.78
N LEU A 8 -8.14 48.42 40.05
CA LEU A 8 -8.09 47.25 40.95
C LEU A 8 -9.07 46.15 40.51
N PHE A 9 -10.27 46.54 40.08
CA PHE A 9 -11.26 45.61 39.52
C PHE A 9 -10.76 44.94 38.25
N PHE A 10 -10.10 45.69 37.35
CA PHE A 10 -9.54 45.15 36.12
C PHE A 10 -8.41 44.14 36.38
N LEU A 11 -7.58 44.39 37.40
CA LEU A 11 -6.52 43.48 37.83
C LEU A 11 -7.05 42.17 38.42
N ILE A 12 -8.14 42.23 39.19
CA ILE A 12 -8.80 41.03 39.75
C ILE A 12 -9.50 40.22 38.65
N LEU A 13 -10.07 40.90 37.66
CA LEU A 13 -10.76 40.23 36.54
C LEU A 13 -9.77 39.52 35.60
N VAL A 14 -8.60 40.12 35.34
CA VAL A 14 -7.55 39.54 34.50
C VAL A 14 -6.87 38.36 35.20
N SER A 15 -6.65 38.42 36.52
CA SER A 15 -6.02 37.30 37.26
C SER A 15 -6.91 36.06 37.34
N GLY A 16 -8.25 36.22 37.35
CA GLY A 16 -9.20 35.10 37.33
C GLY A 16 -9.23 34.30 36.03
N LEU A 17 -8.75 34.86 34.91
CA LEU A 17 -8.72 34.19 33.60
C LEU A 17 -7.54 33.21 33.46
N PHE A 18 -6.52 33.30 34.31
CA PHE A 18 -5.32 32.44 34.22
C PHE A 18 -5.40 31.15 35.06
N PHE A 19 -6.43 30.95 35.89
CA PHE A 19 -6.52 29.78 36.80
C PHE A 19 -7.38 28.61 36.29
N PHE A 20 -7.91 28.65 35.05
CA PHE A 20 -8.76 27.59 34.49
C PHE A 20 -8.06 26.65 33.49
N CYS A 21 -6.73 26.59 33.46
CA CYS A 21 -6.01 25.54 32.73
C CYS A 21 -5.79 24.31 33.63
N LYS A 22 -6.86 23.54 33.87
CA LYS A 22 -6.72 22.15 34.33
C LYS A 22 -6.30 21.31 33.12
N SER A 23 -4.99 21.17 32.90
CA SER A 23 -4.45 20.19 31.95
C SER A 23 -4.80 18.80 32.48
N ASN A 24 -5.76 18.13 31.87
CA ASN A 24 -5.84 16.68 32.00
C ASN A 24 -4.68 16.14 31.17
N ASP A 25 -3.62 15.67 31.82
CA ASP A 25 -2.67 14.79 31.15
C ASP A 25 -3.46 13.60 30.64
N ILE A 26 -3.63 13.56 29.32
CA ILE A 26 -4.12 12.39 28.63
C ILE A 26 -2.96 11.38 28.76
N HIS A 27 -2.95 10.65 29.87
CA HIS A 27 -2.36 9.32 29.88
C HIS A 27 -3.22 8.50 28.93
N GLU A 28 -2.97 8.67 27.64
CA GLU A 28 -3.26 7.68 26.63
C GLU A 28 -2.50 6.45 27.11
N LYS A 29 -3.20 5.57 27.85
CA LYS A 29 -2.90 4.16 27.78
C LYS A 29 -2.87 3.91 26.29
N LYS A 30 -1.66 3.74 25.73
CA LYS A 30 -1.47 3.17 24.40
C LYS A 30 -2.28 1.89 24.43
N LYS A 31 -3.54 1.97 23.99
CA LYS A 31 -4.19 0.81 23.41
C LYS A 31 -3.27 0.55 22.24
N ASP A 32 -2.38 -0.42 22.42
CA ASP A 32 -1.82 -1.14 21.30
C ASP A 32 -3.04 -1.63 20.52
N ASN A 33 -3.46 -0.80 19.57
CA ASN A 33 -4.37 -1.21 18.52
C ASN A 33 -3.52 -2.19 17.71
N GLN A 34 -3.38 -3.42 18.21
CA GLN A 34 -2.93 -4.53 17.42
C GLN A 34 -3.91 -4.63 16.27
N LEU A 35 -3.53 -4.03 15.14
CA LEU A 35 -4.18 -4.24 13.87
C LEU A 35 -3.98 -5.72 13.56
N THR A 36 -4.99 -6.52 13.89
CA THR A 36 -5.08 -7.92 13.49
C THR A 36 -5.34 -7.90 11.99
N PHE A 37 -4.30 -8.13 11.19
CA PHE A 37 -4.47 -8.32 9.75
C PHE A 37 -5.06 -9.71 9.56
N ILE A 38 -6.35 -9.77 9.24
CA ILE A 38 -6.99 -11.01 8.84
C ILE A 38 -6.44 -11.32 7.43
N GLU A 39 -5.57 -12.32 7.35
CA GLU A 39 -5.09 -12.85 6.08
C GLU A 39 -6.28 -13.51 5.38
N SER A 40 -6.85 -12.82 4.40
CA SER A 40 -7.90 -13.36 3.54
C SER A 40 -7.30 -13.79 2.21
N GLU A 41 -7.64 -15.01 1.80
CA GLU A 41 -7.35 -15.49 0.46
C GLU A 41 -8.23 -14.75 -0.54
N ILE A 42 -7.61 -14.16 -1.56
CA ILE A 42 -8.28 -13.38 -2.60
C ILE A 42 -8.23 -14.18 -3.90
N THR A 43 -9.41 -14.38 -4.48
CA THR A 43 -9.57 -14.88 -5.85
C THR A 43 -9.99 -13.72 -6.75
N LYS A 44 -9.22 -13.46 -7.80
CA LYS A 44 -9.52 -12.42 -8.80
C LYS A 44 -9.57 -13.01 -10.20
N GLU A 45 -10.64 -12.71 -10.92
CA GLU A 45 -10.80 -13.10 -12.33
C GLU A 45 -10.69 -11.88 -13.25
N VAL A 46 -9.90 -12.01 -14.32
CA VAL A 46 -9.65 -10.93 -15.28
C VAL A 46 -9.72 -11.49 -16.69
N TYR A 47 -10.67 -10.99 -17.49
CA TYR A 47 -10.78 -11.33 -18.90
C TYR A 47 -9.69 -10.64 -19.72
N ASN A 48 -9.23 -11.31 -20.78
CA ASN A 48 -8.43 -10.66 -21.82
C ASN A 48 -9.30 -9.75 -22.71
N GLN A 49 -8.70 -9.03 -23.66
CA GLN A 49 -9.40 -7.97 -24.42
C GLN A 49 -10.58 -8.50 -25.22
N ASP A 50 -10.43 -9.66 -25.89
CA ASP A 50 -11.50 -10.30 -26.68
C ASP A 50 -12.44 -11.18 -25.84
N LYS A 51 -12.22 -11.27 -24.51
CA LYS A 51 -12.96 -12.11 -23.56
C LYS A 51 -12.94 -13.61 -23.89
N SER A 52 -12.01 -14.08 -24.72
CA SER A 52 -11.82 -15.51 -25.01
C SER A 52 -11.14 -16.27 -23.87
N LYS A 53 -10.43 -15.58 -22.97
CA LYS A 53 -9.68 -16.19 -21.87
C LYS A 53 -9.89 -15.46 -20.56
N ILE A 54 -9.81 -16.20 -19.46
CA ILE A 54 -9.91 -15.70 -18.09
C ILE A 54 -8.61 -16.01 -17.37
N LEU A 55 -7.94 -14.97 -16.87
CA LEU A 55 -6.86 -15.07 -15.90
C LEU A 55 -7.48 -15.11 -14.51
N ILE A 56 -7.27 -16.19 -13.78
CA ILE A 56 -7.73 -16.37 -12.41
C ILE A 56 -6.49 -16.37 -11.51
N LEU A 57 -6.51 -15.49 -10.51
CA LEU A 57 -5.41 -15.25 -9.57
C LEU A 57 -5.87 -15.58 -8.16
N ASN A 58 -5.15 -16.47 -7.49
CA ASN A 58 -5.32 -16.76 -6.08
C ASN A 58 -4.08 -16.28 -5.32
N TYR A 59 -4.26 -15.39 -4.36
CA TYR A 59 -3.17 -14.81 -3.59
C TYR A 59 -3.65 -14.33 -2.22
N VAL A 60 -2.71 -14.18 -1.28
CA VAL A 60 -2.96 -13.56 0.03
C VAL A 60 -2.26 -12.21 0.04
N ILE A 61 -2.96 -11.17 0.51
CA ILE A 61 -2.33 -9.87 0.73
C ILE A 61 -1.74 -9.86 2.14
N HIS A 62 -0.42 -9.78 2.22
CA HIS A 62 0.29 -9.49 3.46
C HIS A 62 0.75 -8.02 3.47
N ARG A 63 1.42 -7.58 4.55
CA ARG A 63 2.07 -6.25 4.59
C ARG A 63 3.25 -6.13 3.60
N SER A 64 3.68 -7.23 2.99
CA SER A 64 4.75 -7.26 2.01
C SER A 64 4.28 -6.69 0.66
N PRO A 65 5.08 -5.84 0.00
CA PRO A 65 4.82 -5.41 -1.37
C PRO A 65 5.10 -6.50 -2.43
N VAL A 66 5.60 -7.66 -2.00
CA VAL A 66 5.78 -8.88 -2.81
C VAL A 66 4.59 -9.80 -2.58
N ILE A 67 3.93 -10.19 -3.67
CA ILE A 67 2.75 -11.07 -3.66
C ILE A 67 3.08 -12.36 -4.42
N THR A 68 2.70 -13.50 -3.85
CA THR A 68 2.74 -14.80 -4.52
C THR A 68 1.38 -15.09 -5.16
N TYR A 69 1.34 -15.09 -6.48
CA TYR A 69 0.15 -15.38 -7.28
C TYR A 69 0.16 -16.84 -7.75
N ASN A 70 -0.79 -17.64 -7.28
CA ASN A 70 -1.14 -18.89 -7.93
C ASN A 70 -2.11 -18.56 -9.08
N PHE A 71 -1.62 -18.60 -10.32
CA PHE A 71 -2.41 -18.19 -11.48
C PHE A 71 -2.84 -19.39 -12.34
N LYS A 72 -4.01 -19.26 -12.95
CA LYS A 72 -4.48 -20.12 -14.04
C LYS A 72 -5.09 -19.27 -15.14
N VAL A 73 -4.86 -19.65 -16.38
CA VAL A 73 -5.53 -19.11 -17.56
C VAL A 73 -6.45 -20.20 -18.08
N VAL A 74 -7.74 -19.88 -18.21
CA VAL A 74 -8.75 -20.79 -18.74
C VAL A 74 -9.38 -20.19 -20.01
N ASP A 75 -9.74 -21.05 -20.95
CA ASP A 75 -10.60 -20.69 -22.06
C ASP A 75 -12.01 -20.36 -21.55
N SER A 76 -12.58 -19.23 -21.97
CA SER A 76 -13.82 -18.72 -21.38
C SER A 76 -15.04 -19.57 -21.73
N LYS A 77 -15.03 -20.23 -22.90
CA LYS A 77 -16.12 -21.08 -23.39
C LYS A 77 -16.03 -22.51 -22.85
N SER A 78 -14.92 -23.17 -23.11
CA SER A 78 -14.69 -24.59 -22.77
C SER A 78 -14.29 -24.81 -21.31
N LYS A 79 -13.90 -23.74 -20.60
CA LYS A 79 -13.34 -23.79 -19.23
C LYS A 79 -12.05 -24.63 -19.11
N LYS A 80 -11.45 -25.02 -20.23
CA LYS A 80 -10.19 -25.77 -20.26
C LYS A 80 -9.05 -24.89 -19.75
N VAL A 81 -8.20 -25.45 -18.88
CA VAL A 81 -6.97 -24.79 -18.43
C VAL A 81 -5.97 -24.76 -19.58
N LEU A 82 -5.57 -23.55 -19.99
CA LEU A 82 -4.56 -23.30 -21.02
C LEU A 82 -3.16 -23.15 -20.42
N LYS A 83 -3.07 -22.51 -19.25
CA LYS A 83 -1.80 -22.31 -18.54
C LYS A 83 -2.05 -22.24 -17.04
N LYS A 84 -1.11 -22.70 -16.23
CA LYS A 84 -1.11 -22.49 -14.78
C LYS A 84 0.32 -22.38 -14.26
N GLY A 85 0.48 -21.76 -13.10
CA GLY A 85 1.78 -21.65 -12.45
C GLY A 85 1.74 -20.75 -11.23
N VAL A 86 2.93 -20.46 -10.70
CA VAL A 86 3.13 -19.55 -9.57
C VAL A 86 4.01 -18.40 -10.05
N PHE A 87 3.62 -17.17 -9.74
CA PHE A 87 4.41 -15.97 -9.99
C PHE A 87 4.59 -15.18 -8.70
N VAL A 88 5.83 -14.82 -8.37
CA VAL A 88 6.15 -13.99 -7.22
C VAL A 88 6.58 -12.62 -7.73
N GLY A 89 5.83 -11.57 -7.37
CA GLY A 89 6.10 -10.22 -7.85
C GLY A 89 5.11 -9.20 -7.33
N SER A 90 5.06 -8.03 -7.96
CA SER A 90 4.17 -6.95 -7.54
C SER A 90 2.80 -7.02 -8.22
N LYS A 91 2.74 -7.53 -9.45
CA LYS A 91 1.50 -7.57 -10.24
C LYS A 91 1.60 -8.54 -11.41
N ILE A 92 0.47 -9.13 -11.80
CA ILE A 92 0.30 -9.87 -13.06
C ILE A 92 -0.95 -9.35 -13.79
N GLU A 93 -0.83 -9.08 -15.08
CA GLU A 93 -1.94 -8.59 -15.92
C GLU A 93 -1.82 -9.07 -17.37
N TRP A 94 -2.92 -8.96 -18.12
CA TRP A 94 -2.90 -9.19 -19.56
C TRP A 94 -2.09 -8.12 -20.27
N LYS A 95 -1.16 -8.53 -21.13
CA LYS A 95 -0.50 -7.62 -22.09
C LYS A 95 -1.31 -7.52 -23.38
N ASP A 96 -1.79 -8.67 -23.84
CA ASP A 96 -2.56 -8.87 -25.06
C ASP A 96 -3.40 -10.16 -24.92
N ASN A 97 -3.99 -10.67 -26.00
CA ASN A 97 -4.88 -11.84 -25.95
C ASN A 97 -4.17 -13.19 -25.74
N SER A 98 -2.83 -13.23 -25.79
CA SER A 98 -2.04 -14.47 -25.72
C SER A 98 -0.87 -14.40 -24.75
N THR A 99 -0.61 -13.24 -24.12
CA THR A 99 0.50 -13.06 -23.20
C THR A 99 0.14 -12.31 -21.93
N LEU A 100 0.78 -12.71 -20.84
CA LEU A 100 0.71 -12.05 -19.54
C LEU A 100 1.97 -11.24 -19.30
N LYS A 101 1.80 -10.02 -18.79
CA LYS A 101 2.87 -9.16 -18.29
C LYS A 101 2.95 -9.30 -16.77
N CYS A 102 4.09 -9.75 -16.27
CA CYS A 102 4.29 -10.00 -14.85
C CYS A 102 5.39 -9.08 -14.32
N PHE A 103 5.03 -8.19 -13.40
CA PHE A 103 5.91 -7.16 -12.84
C PHE A 103 6.65 -7.73 -11.64
N LEU A 104 7.98 -7.70 -11.70
CA LEU A 104 8.81 -8.07 -10.57
C LEU A 104 8.71 -6.97 -9.50
N HIS A 105 8.80 -7.36 -8.23
CA HIS A 105 8.93 -6.39 -7.16
C HIS A 105 10.36 -5.84 -7.13
N LYS A 106 10.50 -4.51 -7.09
CA LYS A 106 11.76 -3.82 -6.86
C LYS A 106 11.69 -3.02 -5.57
N GLY A 107 12.47 -3.44 -4.58
CA GLY A 107 12.70 -2.68 -3.36
C GLY A 107 13.92 -1.77 -3.48
N ILE A 108 13.99 -0.77 -2.62
CA ILE A 108 15.21 0.00 -2.37
C ILE A 108 15.88 -0.65 -1.16
N VAL A 109 17.10 -1.15 -1.32
CA VAL A 109 17.98 -1.40 -0.18
C VAL A 109 18.60 -0.05 0.14
N GLN A 110 18.30 0.52 1.30
CA GLN A 110 19.03 1.69 1.78
C GLN A 110 20.46 1.23 2.08
N LYS A 111 21.37 1.49 1.14
CA LYS A 111 22.80 1.36 1.39
C LYS A 111 23.18 2.48 2.35
N GLU A 112 23.79 2.14 3.48
CA GLU A 112 24.43 3.15 4.33
C GLU A 112 25.42 3.94 3.46
N ASN A 113 25.37 5.26 3.58
CA ASN A 113 26.02 6.18 2.66
C ASN A 113 27.55 6.03 2.73
N GLU A 114 28.15 5.50 1.67
CA GLU A 114 29.51 5.87 1.27
C GLU A 114 29.47 6.38 -0.17
N ALA A 115 29.55 7.71 -0.28
CA ALA A 115 29.79 8.51 -1.47
C ALA A 115 28.81 8.36 -2.66
N PHE A 116 27.97 9.39 -2.84
CA PHE A 116 27.27 9.68 -4.09
C PHE A 116 28.28 9.89 -5.23
N SER A 117 28.45 8.90 -6.10
CA SER A 117 29.13 9.09 -7.39
C SER A 117 28.11 9.00 -8.54
N ASP A 118 28.01 10.12 -9.26
CA ASP A 118 27.31 10.36 -10.51
C ASP A 118 27.07 9.15 -11.42
N ARG A 119 25.83 8.92 -11.86
CA ARG A 119 25.57 8.14 -13.09
C ARG A 119 24.47 8.74 -13.97
N LYS A 120 24.93 9.09 -15.17
CA LYS A 120 24.27 9.47 -16.43
C LYS A 120 22.98 8.69 -16.76
N ASN A 121 22.10 9.41 -17.46
CA ASN A 121 20.99 8.92 -18.31
C ASN A 121 21.16 7.47 -18.79
N SER A 122 20.52 6.52 -18.13
CA SER A 122 20.36 5.14 -18.62
C SER A 122 18.88 4.90 -18.90
N LYS A 123 18.57 4.26 -20.04
CA LYS A 123 17.21 3.85 -20.41
C LYS A 123 16.62 3.00 -19.28
N PRO A 124 15.30 3.12 -19.00
CA PRO A 124 14.67 2.32 -17.95
C PRO A 124 14.89 0.84 -18.23
N ASN A 125 15.48 0.15 -17.25
CA ASN A 125 15.58 -1.30 -17.26
C ASN A 125 14.15 -1.85 -17.23
N ILE A 126 13.80 -2.73 -18.17
CA ILE A 126 12.42 -3.22 -18.30
C ILE A 126 12.24 -4.40 -17.34
N ASP A 127 11.59 -4.16 -16.20
CA ASP A 127 11.56 -5.13 -15.08
C ASP A 127 10.28 -5.97 -15.02
N TYR A 128 9.97 -6.64 -16.14
CA TYR A 128 8.87 -7.58 -16.19
C TYR A 128 9.25 -8.81 -17.01
N ILE A 129 8.58 -9.92 -16.72
CA ILE A 129 8.63 -11.12 -17.55
C ILE A 129 7.34 -11.25 -18.36
N ILE A 130 7.45 -11.82 -19.57
CA ILE A 130 6.30 -12.13 -20.42
C ILE A 130 6.07 -13.64 -20.36
N ILE A 131 4.85 -14.04 -19.98
CA ILE A 131 4.42 -15.44 -20.06
C ILE A 131 3.55 -15.60 -21.31
N GLN A 132 3.99 -16.45 -22.23
CA GLN A 132 3.20 -16.84 -23.40
C GLN A 132 2.23 -17.98 -23.07
N ILE A 133 1.01 -17.86 -23.57
CA ILE A 133 -0.01 -18.90 -23.55
C ILE A 133 0.07 -19.63 -24.89
N ARG A 134 0.39 -20.92 -24.86
CA ARG A 134 0.46 -21.82 -26.02
C ARG A 134 -0.60 -22.89 -25.87
#